data_AF-A0A2H3A9J2-F1
#
_entry.id   AF-A0A2H3A9J2-F1
#
_cell.length_a   1.000
_cell.length_b   1.000
_cell.length_c   1.000
_cell.angle_alpha   90.00
_cell.angle_beta   90.00
_cell.angle_gamma   90.00
#
_symmetry.space_group_name_H-M   'P 1'
#
loop_
_entity.id
_entity.type
_entity.pdbx_description
1 polymer ?
#
loop_
_entity_poly.entity_id
_entity_poly.type
_entity_poly.pdbx_seq_one_letter_code
_entity_poly.pdbx_strand_id
1 'polypeptide(L)'
;MSYVSSAMQSHVLTDSATDTRALKSRSHSTYYDRRLRQGPALVRARRPYLFKNAVTGLGLFALVGGVYWYTLNAVGQDDFEDVKVPDAPRQAK
;
A
#
# COMPACT_ATOMS: atom_id res chain seq x y z
N MET A 1 28.61 40.63 53.66
CA MET A 1 28.19 39.21 53.54
C MET A 1 27.26 39.04 52.33
N SER A 2 27.71 39.42 51.13
CA SER A 2 26.86 39.48 49.92
C SER A 2 27.39 38.71 48.70
N TYR A 3 28.60 38.15 48.76
CA TYR A 3 29.22 37.50 47.60
C TYR A 3 28.82 36.03 47.41
N VAL A 4 28.42 35.35 48.49
CA VAL A 4 28.06 33.91 48.42
C VAL A 4 26.67 33.69 47.80
N SER A 5 25.75 34.65 47.94
CA SER A 5 24.39 34.57 47.37
C SER A 5 24.38 34.68 45.84
N SER A 6 25.32 35.45 45.27
CA SER A 6 25.40 35.65 43.82
C SER A 6 25.93 34.42 43.05
N ALA A 7 26.82 33.62 43.66
CA ALA A 7 27.38 32.42 43.04
C ALA A 7 26.40 31.23 43.03
N MET A 8 25.50 31.16 44.02
CA MET A 8 24.44 30.17 44.07
C MET A 8 23.36 30.45 43.02
N GLN A 9 23.13 31.73 42.69
CA GLN A 9 22.20 32.14 41.63
C GLN A 9 22.71 31.78 40.22
N SER A 10 24.02 31.83 39.97
CA SER A 10 24.60 31.46 38.67
C SER A 10 24.57 29.95 38.36
N HIS A 11 24.57 29.10 39.39
CA HIS A 11 24.45 27.65 39.21
C HIS A 11 23.00 27.20 38.99
N VAL A 12 22.01 27.96 39.48
CA VAL A 12 20.59 27.68 39.26
C VAL A 12 20.09 28.22 37.91
N LEU A 13 20.69 29.28 37.39
CA LEU A 13 20.34 29.82 36.06
C LEU A 13 20.91 29.03 34.87
N THR A 14 21.85 28.12 35.10
CA THR A 14 22.52 27.36 34.02
C THR A 14 21.80 26.07 33.62
N ASP A 15 20.89 25.54 34.46
CA ASP A 15 20.14 24.32 34.14
C ASP A 15 18.94 24.53 33.21
N SER A 16 18.33 25.73 33.22
CA SER A 16 17.15 26.03 32.39
C SER A 16 17.48 26.38 30.94
N ALA A 17 18.71 26.80 30.65
CA ALA A 17 19.17 27.12 29.28
C ALA A 17 19.43 25.85 28.44
N THR A 18 19.68 24.71 29.08
CA THR A 18 19.93 23.42 28.42
C THR A 18 18.67 22.61 28.11
N ASP A 19 17.54 22.91 28.76
CA ASP A 19 16.29 22.15 28.60
C ASP A 19 15.47 22.55 27.35
N THR A 20 15.86 23.63 26.67
CA THR A 20 15.32 23.98 25.35
C THR A 20 15.83 23.07 24.23
N ARG A 21 16.95 22.35 24.46
CA ARG A 21 17.47 21.33 23.53
C ARG A 21 16.80 19.97 23.73
N ALA A 22 16.27 19.67 24.91
CA ALA A 22 15.52 18.44 25.18
C ALA A 22 14.10 18.50 24.61
N LEU A 23 13.54 19.70 24.44
CA LEU A 23 12.31 19.96 23.70
C LEU A 23 12.53 20.11 22.18
N LYS A 24 13.72 19.76 21.67
CA LYS A 24 13.96 19.69 20.22
C LYS A 24 13.30 18.45 19.65
N SER A 25 12.03 18.63 19.27
CA SER A 25 11.25 17.68 18.49
C SER A 25 11.11 16.32 19.15
N ARG A 26 10.21 16.24 20.13
CA ARG A 26 9.36 15.05 20.26
C ARG A 26 8.54 14.96 18.98
N SER A 27 9.19 14.55 17.89
CA SER A 27 8.57 14.26 16.61
C SER A 27 7.50 13.22 16.94
N HIS A 28 6.25 13.65 16.96
CA HIS A 28 5.12 12.76 17.12
C HIS A 28 5.33 11.64 16.09
N SER A 29 5.58 10.42 16.57
CA SER A 29 5.89 9.25 15.74
C SER A 29 4.60 8.82 15.05
N THR A 30 4.12 9.67 14.15
CA THR A 30 2.94 9.41 13.35
C THR A 30 3.28 8.28 12.39
N TYR A 31 2.34 7.36 12.24
CA TYR A 31 2.43 6.14 11.43
C TYR A 31 2.83 6.38 9.95
N TYR A 32 2.66 7.62 9.49
CA TYR A 32 3.03 8.11 8.18
C TYR A 32 4.12 9.19 8.29
N ASP A 33 5.09 9.14 7.37
CA ASP A 33 6.06 10.21 7.17
C ASP A 33 5.36 11.47 6.64
N ARG A 34 6.01 12.64 6.73
CA ARG A 34 5.51 13.93 6.22
C ARG A 34 5.16 13.90 4.73
N ARG A 35 5.68 12.91 4.01
CA ARG A 35 5.40 12.62 2.59
C ARG A 35 4.36 11.50 2.37
N LEU A 36 3.59 11.15 3.40
CA LEU A 36 2.62 10.04 3.40
C LEU A 36 3.24 8.67 3.09
N ARG A 37 4.57 8.55 3.18
CA ARG A 37 5.26 7.27 3.00
C ARG A 37 5.07 6.44 4.25
N GLN A 38 4.93 5.13 4.05
CA GLN A 38 4.89 4.19 5.15
C GLN A 38 6.22 4.25 5.92
N GLY A 39 6.15 4.49 7.22
CA GLY A 39 7.33 4.49 8.07
C GLY A 39 8.03 3.12 8.09
N PRO A 40 9.35 3.07 8.38
CA PRO A 40 10.12 1.83 8.37
C PRO A 40 9.59 0.76 9.34
N ALA A 41 8.96 1.16 10.45
CA ALA A 41 8.30 0.26 11.40
C ALA A 41 7.10 -0.47 10.79
N LEU A 42 6.31 0.24 9.97
CA LEU A 42 5.11 -0.25 9.32
C LEU A 42 5.44 -1.23 8.18
N VAL A 43 6.47 -0.91 7.39
CA VAL A 43 6.94 -1.78 6.30
C VAL A 43 7.35 -3.14 6.86
N ARG A 44 8.10 -3.19 7.97
CA ARG A 44 8.50 -4.44 8.63
C ARG A 44 7.29 -5.27 9.09
N ALA A 45 6.29 -4.63 9.70
CA ALA A 45 5.09 -5.30 10.16
C ALA A 45 4.28 -5.93 9.01
N ARG A 46 4.33 -5.34 7.80
CA ARG A 46 3.58 -5.83 6.63
C ARG A 46 4.34 -6.83 5.75
N ARG A 47 5.67 -6.96 5.91
CA ARG A 47 6.50 -7.93 5.14
C ARG A 47 5.89 -9.33 5.02
N PRO A 48 5.40 -9.98 6.09
CA PRO A 48 4.89 -11.35 5.97
C PRO A 48 3.54 -11.45 5.24
N TYR A 49 2.75 -10.38 5.24
CA TYR A 49 1.41 -10.38 4.62
C TYR A 49 1.43 -9.92 3.17
N LEU A 50 2.41 -9.11 2.76
CA LEU A 50 2.59 -8.71 1.36
C LEU A 50 2.76 -9.93 0.45
N PHE A 51 3.63 -10.87 0.84
CA PHE A 51 3.87 -12.07 0.05
C PHE A 51 2.65 -13.01 0.03
N LYS A 52 2.05 -13.29 1.20
CA LYS A 52 0.89 -14.19 1.30
C LYS A 52 -0.31 -13.65 0.52
N ASN A 53 -0.60 -12.35 0.62
CA ASN A 53 -1.70 -11.72 -0.13
C ASN A 53 -1.41 -11.61 -1.63
N ALA A 54 -0.15 -11.41 -2.02
CA ALA A 54 0.22 -11.42 -3.43
C ALA A 54 0.02 -12.81 -4.04
N VAL A 55 0.40 -13.88 -3.33
CA VAL A 55 0.19 -15.26 -3.79
C VAL A 55 -1.30 -15.57 -3.93
N THR A 56 -2.13 -15.22 -2.95
CA THR A 56 -3.58 -15.45 -3.05
C THR A 56 -4.21 -14.61 -4.16
N GLY A 57 -3.78 -13.35 -4.33
CA GLY A 57 -4.23 -12.49 -5.41
C GLY A 57 -3.83 -13.02 -6.79
N LEU A 58 -2.60 -13.52 -6.95
CA LEU A 58 -2.13 -14.16 -8.18
C LEU A 58 -2.89 -15.45 -8.47
N GLY A 59 -3.17 -16.26 -7.46
CA GLY A 59 -3.97 -17.48 -7.62
C GLY A 59 -5.39 -17.17 -8.12
N LEU A 60 -6.04 -16.17 -7.53
CA LEU A 60 -7.37 -15.74 -7.96
C LEU A 60 -7.34 -15.17 -9.38
N PHE A 61 -6.33 -14.34 -9.69
CA PHE A 61 -6.17 -13.75 -11.01
C PHE A 61 -5.92 -14.80 -12.10
N ALA A 62 -5.05 -15.78 -11.81
CA ALA A 62 -4.78 -16.90 -12.71
C ALA A 62 -6.01 -17.77 -12.94
N LEU A 63 -6.81 -18.03 -11.89
CA LEU A 63 -8.04 -18.80 -12.01
C LEU A 63 -9.07 -18.09 -12.89
N VAL A 64 -9.36 -16.81 -12.61
CA VAL A 64 -10.33 -16.03 -13.41
C VAL A 64 -9.83 -15.84 -14.84
N GLY A 65 -8.56 -15.44 -15.00
CA GLY A 65 -7.94 -15.27 -16.33
C GLY A 65 -7.89 -16.58 -17.11
N GLY A 66 -7.64 -17.70 -16.45
CA GLY A 66 -7.63 -19.03 -17.06
C GLY A 66 -9.01 -19.46 -17.55
N VAL A 67 -10.06 -19.25 -16.73
CA VAL A 67 -11.45 -19.49 -17.16
C VAL A 67 -11.79 -18.60 -18.36
N TYR A 68 -11.49 -17.30 -18.28
CA TYR A 68 -11.77 -16.36 -19.39
C TYR A 68 -11.06 -16.77 -20.68
N TRP A 69 -9.76 -17.04 -20.60
CA TRP A 69 -8.98 -17.50 -21.74
C TRP A 69 -9.50 -18.82 -22.30
N TYR A 70 -9.82 -19.79 -21.43
CA TYR A 70 -10.39 -21.06 -21.85
C TYR A 70 -11.71 -20.86 -22.59
N THR A 71 -12.62 -20.01 -22.08
CA THR A 71 -13.91 -19.76 -22.74
C THR A 71 -13.76 -19.19 -24.14
N LEU A 72 -12.82 -18.25 -24.35
CA LEU A 72 -12.54 -17.73 -25.69
C LEU A 72 -12.03 -18.81 -26.65
N ASN A 73 -11.12 -19.67 -26.20
CA ASN A 73 -10.59 -20.75 -27.03
C ASN A 73 -11.62 -21.86 -27.29
N ALA A 74 -12.43 -22.21 -26.29
CA ALA A 74 -13.43 -23.26 -26.39
C ALA A 74 -14.63 -22.86 -27.26
N VAL A 75 -15.08 -21.60 -27.17
CA VAL A 75 -16.19 -21.12 -28.01
C VAL A 75 -15.74 -20.86 -29.45
N GLY A 76 -14.48 -20.47 -29.66
CA GLY A 76 -13.93 -20.27 -31.02
C GLY A 76 -13.79 -21.56 -31.86
N GLN A 77 -14.03 -22.73 -31.26
CA GLN A 77 -13.98 -24.04 -31.93
C GLN A 77 -15.38 -24.56 -32.32
N ASP A 78 -16.43 -23.77 -32.15
CA ASP A 78 -17.77 -24.17 -32.59
C ASP A 78 -17.86 -24.08 -34.13
N ASP A 79 -17.69 -25.22 -34.80
CA ASP A 79 -17.77 -25.35 -36.25
C ASP A 79 -19.26 -25.30 -36.67
N PHE A 80 -19.68 -24.16 -37.23
CA PHE A 80 -21.04 -23.89 -37.73
C PHE A 80 -21.43 -24.73 -38.97
N GLU A 81 -20.88 -25.94 -39.13
CA GLU A 81 -21.07 -26.81 -40.30
C GLU A 81 -22.52 -27.31 -40.45
N ASP A 82 -23.30 -27.35 -39.36
CA ASP A 82 -24.72 -27.72 -39.42
C ASP A 82 -25.63 -26.58 -39.93
N VAL A 83 -25.11 -25.35 -40.01
CA VAL A 83 -25.88 -24.19 -40.51
C VAL A 83 -25.73 -24.10 -42.03
N LYS A 84 -26.61 -24.78 -42.76
CA LYS A 84 -26.77 -24.63 -44.22
C LYS A 84 -27.33 -23.25 -44.53
N VAL A 85 -26.48 -22.33 -45.00
CA VAL A 85 -26.92 -21.01 -45.48
C VAL A 85 -27.60 -21.19 -46.84
N PRO A 86 -28.89 -20.86 -47.01
CA PRO A 86 -29.54 -20.94 -48.31
C PRO A 86 -28.97 -19.86 -49.24
N ASP A 87 -28.57 -20.24 -50.46
CA ASP A 87 -27.90 -19.36 -51.44
C ASP A 87 -28.74 -18.17 -51.93
N ALA A 88 -30.03 -18.13 -51.62
CA ALA A 88 -30.90 -17.02 -52.01
C ALA A 88 -31.83 -16.59 -50.86
N PRO A 89 -31.96 -15.28 -50.59
CA PRO A 89 -32.95 -14.77 -49.64
C PRO A 89 -34.35 -15.18 -50.11
N ARG A 90 -35.12 -15.79 -49.22
CA ARG A 90 -36.53 -16.13 -49.49
C ARG A 90 -37.28 -14.86 -49.87
N GLN A 91 -37.77 -14.81 -51.10
CA GLN A 91 -38.67 -13.77 -51.55
C GLN A 91 -39.92 -13.78 -50.66
N ALA A 92 -40.21 -12.64 -50.05
CA ALA A 92 -41.41 -12.46 -49.24
C ALA A 92 -42.65 -12.67 -50.12
N LYS A 93 -43.60 -13.48 -49.63
CA LYS A 93 -44.90 -13.67 -50.27
C LYS A 93 -45.82 -12.51 -49.97
#